data_AF-A0A2J6XH31-F1
#
_entry.id   AF-A0A2J6XH31-F1
#
_cell.length_a   1.000
_cell.length_b   1.000
_cell.length_c   1.000
_cell.angle_alpha   90.00
_cell.angle_beta   90.00
_cell.angle_gamma   90.00
#
_symmetry.space_group_name_H-M   'P 1'
#
loop_
_entity.id
_entity.type
_entity.pdbx_description
1 polymer ?
#
loop_
_entity_poly.entity_id
_entity_poly.type
_entity_poly.pdbx_seq_one_letter_code
_entity_poly.pdbx_strand_id
1 'polypeptide(L)' 'MNLRIDNSDLRGKSCESCGKTLTPEDVYTRKIGDEIHYFCCSHCADAFERSYIK' A
#
# COMPACT_ATOMS: atom_id res chain seq x y z
N MET A 1 22.50 13.42 4.07
CA MET A 1 21.94 12.22 3.42
C MET A 1 20.85 12.68 2.47
N ASN A 2 21.00 12.46 1.16
CA ASN A 2 20.00 12.85 0.18
C ASN A 2 19.00 11.71 0.05
N LEU A 3 17.88 11.78 0.79
CA LEU A 3 16.78 10.83 0.63
C LEU A 3 16.05 11.15 -0.67
N ARG A 4 16.61 10.69 -1.79
CA ARG A 4 15.90 10.64 -3.07
C ARG A 4 14.86 9.54 -2.91
N ILE A 5 13.62 9.93 -2.61
CA ILE A 5 12.46 9.06 -2.75
C ILE A 5 12.32 8.87 -4.25
N ASP A 6 13.01 7.84 -4.73
CA ASP A 6 13.09 7.51 -6.14
C ASP A 6 11.68 7.11 -6.60
N ASN A 7 11.24 7.65 -7.74
CA ASN A 7 9.96 7.29 -8.35
C ASN A 7 9.87 5.77 -8.65
N SER A 8 11.00 5.05 -8.56
CA SER A 8 11.09 3.60 -8.48
C SER A 8 10.32 2.96 -7.32
N ASP A 9 10.07 3.67 -6.20
CA ASP A 9 9.37 3.05 -5.06
C ASP A 9 7.92 2.72 -5.39
N LEU A 10 7.31 3.37 -6.40
CA LEU A 10 5.95 3.08 -6.85
C LEU A 10 5.90 2.15 -8.07
N ARG A 11 6.99 2.03 -8.85
CA ARG A 11 7.06 1.11 -10.02
C ARG A 11 7.16 -0.33 -9.54
N GLY A 12 6.01 -0.93 -9.26
CA GLY A 12 5.90 -2.31 -8.79
C GLY A 12 5.35 -2.44 -7.38
N LYS A 13 4.83 -1.36 -6.78
CA LYS A 13 4.00 -1.51 -5.57
C LYS A 13 2.78 -2.32 -5.96
N SER A 14 2.72 -3.54 -5.46
CA SER A 14 1.55 -4.38 -5.53
C SER A 14 0.76 -4.19 -4.26
N CYS A 15 -0.56 -4.30 -4.37
CA CYS A 15 -1.47 -4.41 -3.26
C CYS A 15 -0.97 -5.48 -2.28
N GLU A 16 -0.62 -5.10 -1.05
CA GLU A 16 -0.09 -6.06 -0.06
C GLU A 16 -1.12 -7.14 0.29
N SER A 17 -2.40 -6.82 0.18
CA SER A 17 -3.49 -7.75 0.42
C SER A 17 -3.77 -8.71 -0.75
N CYS A 18 -3.39 -8.37 -1.99
CA CYS A 18 -3.92 -9.04 -3.17
C CYS A 18 -2.93 -9.21 -4.34
N GLY A 19 -1.71 -8.68 -4.23
CA GLY A 19 -0.65 -8.80 -5.22
C GLY A 19 -0.87 -8.01 -6.52
N LYS A 20 -1.99 -7.29 -6.67
CA LYS A 20 -2.33 -6.54 -7.88
C LYS A 20 -1.42 -5.31 -8.03
N THR A 21 -0.90 -5.06 -9.23
CA THR A 21 -0.10 -3.87 -9.53
C THR A 21 -0.91 -2.60 -9.25
N LEU A 22 -0.34 -1.71 -8.43
CA LEU A 22 -0.91 -0.41 -8.15
C LEU A 22 -0.45 0.55 -9.23
N THR A 23 -1.42 1.21 -9.85
CA THR A 23 -1.20 2.39 -10.66
C THR A 23 -1.24 3.62 -9.74
N PRO A 24 -0.45 4.67 -10.03
CA PRO A 24 -0.47 5.90 -9.23
C PRO A 24 -1.84 6.59 -9.20
N GLU A 25 -2.73 6.22 -10.12
CA GLU A 25 -4.10 6.72 -10.23
C GLU A 25 -5.09 5.99 -9.31
N ASP A 26 -4.83 4.72 -8.97
CA ASP A 26 -5.71 3.85 -8.18
C ASP A 26 -5.04 3.37 -6.87
N VAL A 27 -4.00 4.07 -6.44
CA VAL A 27 -3.30 3.74 -5.20
C VAL A 27 -4.10 4.21 -3.99
N TYR A 28 -4.62 3.26 -3.24
CA TYR A 28 -5.32 3.49 -1.99
C TYR A 28 -4.34 3.32 -0.83
N THR A 29 -4.03 4.39 -0.13
CA THR A 29 -3.15 4.35 1.05
C THR A 29 -3.97 4.29 2.34
N ARG A 30 -3.59 3.41 3.25
CA ARG A 30 -4.21 3.32 4.59
C ARG A 30 -3.13 3.17 5.65
N LYS A 31 -3.25 3.94 6.74
CA LYS A 31 -2.35 3.83 7.90
C LYS A 31 -2.88 2.73 8.81
N ILE A 32 -2.07 1.71 9.05
CA ILE A 32 -2.41 0.57 9.90
C ILE A 32 -1.30 0.45 10.95
N GLY A 33 -1.65 0.62 12.22
CA GLY A 33 -0.66 0.81 13.27
C GLY A 33 0.14 2.11 13.08
N ASP A 34 1.46 2.01 12.97
CA ASP A 34 2.35 3.15 12.68
C ASP A 34 2.94 3.12 11.26
N GLU A 35 2.54 2.15 10.43
CA GLU A 35 3.02 1.97 9.07
C GLU A 35 1.95 2.39 8.03
N ILE A 36 2.40 2.92 6.89
CA ILE A 36 1.53 3.28 5.76
C ILE A 36 1.58 2.16 4.74
N HIS A 37 0.41 1.54 4.50
CA HIS A 37 0.25 0.45 3.56
C HIS A 37 -0.46 0.88 2.28
N TYR A 38 -0.14 0.20 1.18
CA TYR A 38 -0.61 0.54 -0.16
C TYR A 38 -1.51 -0.57 -0.71
N PHE A 39 -2.71 -0.21 -1.13
CA PHE A 39 -3.77 -1.12 -1.58
C PHE A 39 -4.39 -0.65 -2.88
N CYS A 40 -5.01 -1.58 -3.62
CA CYS A 40 -5.67 -1.24 -4.89
C CYS A 40 -7.15 -0.88 -4.70
N CYS A 41 -7.67 -1.10 -3.50
CA CYS A 41 -9.05 -0.80 -3.14
C CYS A 41 -9.20 -0.77 -1.62
N SER A 42 -10.27 -0.12 -1.16
CA SER A 42 -10.65 -0.07 0.26
C SER A 42 -10.93 -1.44 0.86
N HIS A 43 -11.46 -2.38 0.07
CA HIS A 43 -11.77 -3.74 0.52
C HIS A 43 -10.51 -4.54 0.90
N CYS A 44 -9.43 -4.36 0.15
CA CYS A 44 -8.12 -4.93 0.45
C CYS A 44 -7.50 -4.31 1.70
N ALA A 45 -7.63 -2.99 1.85
CA ALA A 45 -7.17 -2.30 3.04
C ALA A 45 -7.89 -2.79 4.31
N ASP A 46 -9.22 -2.98 4.23
CA ASP A 46 -10.04 -3.49 5.33
C ASP A 46 -9.70 -4.94 5.70
N ALA A 47 -9.47 -5.80 4.70
CA ALA A 47 -9.07 -7.19 4.93
C ALA A 47 -7.68 -7.30 5.60
N PHE A 48 -6.74 -6.46 5.18
CA PHE A 48 -5.41 -6.39 5.77
C PHE A 48 -5.46 -5.84 7.20
N GLU A 49 -6.18 -4.73 7.41
CA GLU A 49 -6.38 -4.12 8.73
C GLU A 49 -7.02 -5.12 9.71
N ARG A 50 -8.06 -5.84 9.29
CA ARG A 50 -8.67 -6.91 10.09
C ARG A 50 -7.72 -8.05 10.45
N SER A 51 -6.74 -8.35 9.60
CA SER A 51 -5.74 -9.39 9.86
C SER A 51 -4.62 -8.88 10.77
N TYR A 52 -4.31 -7.59 10.73
CA TYR A 52 -3.25 -6.95 11.52
C TYR A 52 -3.65 -6.67 12.98
N ILE A 53 -4.92 -6.39 13.25
CA ILE A 53 -5.43 -6.07 14.61
C ILE A 53 -5.68 -7.36 15.45
N LYS A 54 -5.32 -8.54 14.94
CA LYS A 54 -5.57 -9.83 15.61
C LYS A 54 -4.34 -10.33 16.35
#